data_AF-T1XHE7-F1
#
_entry.id   AF-T1XHE7-F1
#
_cell.length_a   1.000
_cell.length_b   1.000
_cell.length_c   1.000
_cell.angle_alpha   90.00
_cell.angle_beta   90.00
_cell.angle_gamma   90.00
#
_symmetry.space_group_name_H-M   'P 1'
#
loop_
_entity.id
_entity.type
_entity.pdbx_description
1 polymer ?
#
loop_
_entity_poly.entity_id
_entity_poly.type
_entity_poly.pdbx_seq_one_letter_code
_entity_poly.pdbx_strand_id
1 'polypeptide(L)' 'MTSLPRVTHPKIFAVGEIRIGVITYFPLTDAQAAKIAMLAYRGRKWTKKDQKQVHYQVWIGDRDALALLG' A
#
# COMPACT_ATOMS: atom_id res chain seq x y z
N MET A 1 11.40 22.23 -3.58
CA MET A 1 11.08 20.80 -3.36
C MET A 1 9.57 20.66 -3.30
N THR A 2 8.95 20.19 -4.38
CA THR A 2 7.48 20.07 -4.48
C THR A 2 7.05 18.84 -3.66
N SER A 3 6.58 19.05 -2.43
CA SER A 3 6.03 17.97 -1.61
C SER A 3 4.65 17.62 -2.16
N LEU A 4 4.55 16.53 -2.93
CA LEU A 4 3.26 15.99 -3.34
C LEU A 4 2.47 15.61 -2.07
N PRO A 5 1.19 16.03 -1.94
CA PRO A 5 0.39 15.78 -0.75
C PRO A 5 0.22 14.27 -0.56
N ARG A 6 0.87 13.72 0.47
CA ARG A 6 0.76 12.30 0.83
C ARG A 6 -0.55 12.07 1.57
N VAL A 7 -1.46 11.36 0.93
CA VAL A 7 -2.69 10.85 1.51
C VAL A 7 -2.42 9.47 2.07
N THR A 8 -2.41 9.33 3.39
CA THR A 8 -2.31 8.02 4.04
C THR A 8 -3.70 7.42 4.15
N HIS A 9 -3.90 6.22 3.60
CA HIS A 9 -5.15 5.50 3.78
C HIS A 9 -5.30 5.10 5.25
N PRO A 10 -6.46 5.34 5.91
CA PRO A 10 -6.62 5.11 7.34
C PRO A 10 -6.56 3.63 7.73
N LYS A 11 -6.90 2.74 6.80
CA LYS A 11 -6.93 1.30 7.03
C LYS A 11 -5.56 0.67 6.82
N ILE A 12 -5.17 -0.18 7.77
CA ILE A 12 -4.02 -1.09 7.67
C ILE A 12 -4.55 -2.45 7.26
N PHE A 13 -3.92 -3.05 6.23
CA PHE A 13 -4.30 -4.36 5.70
C PHE A 13 -3.37 -5.42 6.30
N ALA A 14 -3.96 -6.46 6.89
CA ALA A 14 -3.22 -7.65 7.29
C ALA A 14 -3.23 -8.66 6.13
N VAL A 15 -2.06 -8.97 5.59
CA VAL A 15 -1.86 -9.99 4.56
C VAL A 15 -0.96 -11.07 5.15
N GLY A 16 -1.55 -12.18 5.59
CA GLY A 16 -0.85 -13.17 6.42
C GLY A 16 -0.37 -12.56 7.75
N GLU A 17 0.91 -12.73 8.06
CA GLU A 17 1.55 -12.17 9.26
C GLU A 17 2.09 -10.74 9.06
N ILE A 18 1.88 -10.14 7.89
CA ILE A 18 2.41 -8.82 7.54
C ILE A 18 1.30 -7.77 7.58
N ARG A 19 1.61 -6.63 8.20
CA ARG A 19 0.71 -5.47 8.27
C ARG A 19 1.19 -4.39 7.30
N ILE A 20 0.34 -4.03 6.36
CA ILE A 20 0.66 -3.07 5.29
C ILE A 20 -0.30 -1.89 5.33
N GLY A 21 0.23 -0.69 5.51
CA GLY A 21 -0.47 0.57 5.27
C GLY A 21 -0.19 1.07 3.85
N VAL A 22 -1.10 1.89 3.31
CA VAL A 22 -0.98 2.42 1.95
C VAL A 22 -0.95 3.93 2.00
N ILE A 23 0.02 4.52 1.29
CA ILE A 23 0.20 5.96 1.12
C ILE A 23 0.11 6.27 -0.37
N THR A 24 -0.73 7.22 -0.73
CA THR A 24 -0.97 7.63 -2.12
C THR A 24 -0.94 9.16 -2.23
N TYR A 25 -1.18 9.68 -3.44
CA TYR A 25 -1.36 11.12 -3.68
C TYR A 25 -2.81 11.50 -3.95
N PHE A 26 -3.73 10.53 -3.83
CA PHE A 26 -5.16 10.69 -4.08
C PHE A 26 -5.96 9.73 -3.18
N PRO A 27 -7.21 10.07 -2.82
CA PRO A 27 -8.04 9.19 -2.00
C PRO A 27 -8.32 7.88 -2.74
N LEU A 28 -8.21 6.78 -1.99
CA LEU A 28 -8.53 5.42 -2.43
C LEU A 28 -9.73 4.89 -1.67
N THR A 29 -10.46 3.97 -2.30
CA THR A 29 -11.38 3.08 -1.59
C THR A 29 -10.61 1.95 -0.90
N ASP A 30 -11.25 1.31 0.08
CA ASP A 30 -10.70 0.12 0.76
C ASP A 30 -10.27 -0.98 -0.23
N ALA A 31 -11.06 -1.21 -1.28
CA ALA A 31 -10.77 -2.22 -2.29
C ALA A 31 -9.53 -1.85 -3.12
N GLN A 32 -9.37 -0.58 -3.45
CA GLN A 32 -8.21 -0.07 -4.19
C GLN A 32 -6.94 -0.14 -3.34
N ALA A 33 -7.01 0.28 -2.08
CA ALA A 33 -5.88 0.20 -1.15
C ALA A 33 -5.49 -1.27 -0.86
N ALA A 34 -6.45 -2.19 -0.78
CA ALA A 34 -6.17 -3.61 -0.63
C ALA A 34 -5.36 -4.18 -1.81
N LYS A 35 -5.64 -3.77 -3.06
CA LYS A 35 -4.87 -4.18 -4.23
C LYS A 35 -3.41 -3.75 -4.14
N ILE A 36 -3.15 -2.50 -3.74
CA ILE A 36 -1.77 -2.01 -3.54
C ILE A 36 -1.07 -2.77 -2.42
N ALA A 37 -1.77 -3.02 -1.30
CA ALA A 37 -1.21 -3.79 -0.20
C ALA A 37 -0.84 -5.22 -0.64
N MET A 38 -1.71 -5.89 -1.42
CA MET A 38 -1.41 -7.20 -1.99
C MET A 38 -0.25 -7.17 -2.99
N LEU A 39 -0.17 -6.14 -3.85
CA LEU A 39 0.94 -5.99 -4.78
C LEU A 39 2.27 -5.85 -4.02
N ALA A 40 2.31 -5.00 -3.00
CA ALA A 40 3.47 -4.83 -2.14
C ALA A 40 3.85 -6.14 -1.45
N TYR A 41 2.85 -6.88 -0.97
CA TYR A 41 3.04 -8.19 -0.36
C TYR A 41 3.66 -9.20 -1.34
N ARG A 42 3.21 -9.22 -2.59
CA ARG A 42 3.75 -10.15 -3.62
C ARG A 42 5.12 -9.72 -4.16
N GLY A 43 5.38 -8.42 -4.24
CA GLY A 43 6.60 -7.87 -4.85
C GLY A 43 7.84 -7.90 -3.94
N ARG A 44 7.67 -8.09 -2.63
CA ARG A 44 8.76 -8.09 -1.65
C ARG A 44 8.87 -9.45 -0.97
N LYS A 45 10.11 -9.90 -0.73
CA LYS A 45 10.36 -11.02 0.20
C LYS A 45 10.27 -10.53 1.64
N TRP A 46 9.34 -11.10 2.39
CA TRP A 46 9.11 -10.76 3.80
C TRP A 46 9.95 -11.60 4.72
N THR A 47 10.48 -10.98 5.77
CA THR A 47 11.25 -11.66 6.81
C THR A 47 10.49 -11.64 8.13
N LYS A 48 10.91 -12.50 9.08
CA LYS A 48 10.31 -12.52 10.43
C LYS A 48 10.42 -11.18 11.17
N LYS A 49 11.38 -10.32 10.81
CA LYS A 49 11.52 -8.98 11.41
C LYS A 49 10.42 -8.02 10.95
N ASP A 50 9.87 -8.23 9.75
CA ASP A 50 8.83 -7.40 9.17
C ASP A 50 7.44 -7.65 9.81
N GLN A 51 7.22 -8.84 10.36
CA GLN A 51 5.95 -9.23 11.01
C GLN A 51 5.58 -8.38 12.23
N LYS A 52 6.58 -7.78 12.88
CA LYS A 52 6.38 -6.98 14.09
C LYS A 52 6.07 -5.51 13.79
N GLN A 53 6.12 -5.10 12.52
CA GLN A 53 6.06 -3.70 12.11
C GLN A 53 4.92 -3.46 11.12
N VAL A 54 4.45 -2.21 11.05
CA VAL A 54 3.53 -1.77 10.01
C VAL A 54 4.36 -1.20 8.87
N HIS A 55 4.27 -1.82 7.70
CA HIS A 55 4.97 -1.38 6.51
C HIS A 55 4.09 -0.45 5.69
N TYR A 56 4.54 0.76 5.42
CA TYR A 56 3.81 1.69 4.58
C TYR A 56 4.31 1.62 3.14
N GLN A 57 3.45 1.14 2.25
CA GLN A 57 3.71 1.16 0.82
C GLN A 57 3.28 2.50 0.24
N VAL A 58 4.21 3.20 -0.41
CA VAL A 58 3.89 4.39 -1.21
C VAL A 58 3.53 3.96 -2.63
N TRP A 59 2.35 4.36 -3.10
CA TRP A 59 1.91 4.19 -4.49
C TRP A 59 2.24 5.46 -5.29
N ILE A 60 3.03 5.29 -6.34
CA ILE A 60 3.49 6.40 -7.20
C ILE A 60 2.67 6.47 -8.50
N GLY A 61 1.96 5.40 -8.87
CA GLY A 61 1.09 5.39 -10.04
C GLY A 61 -0.18 6.23 -9.88
N ASP A 62 -0.90 6.44 -10.97
CA ASP A 62 -2.21 7.08 -10.99
C ASP A 62 -3.36 6.06 -10.81
N ARG A 63 -4.60 6.51 -11.03
CA ARG A 63 -5.80 5.67 -10.94
C ARG A 63 -5.90 4.64 -12.06
N ASP A 64 -5.36 4.94 -13.23
CA ASP A 64 -5.42 4.04 -14.40
C ASP A 64 -4.43 2.89 -14.21
N ALA A 65 -3.22 3.19 -13.74
CA ALA A 65 -2.23 2.20 -13.33
C ALA A 65 -2.77 1.29 -12.22
N LEU A 66 -3.58 1.82 -11.30
CA LEU A 66 -4.23 1.04 -10.25
C LEU A 66 -5.31 0.09 -10.81
N ALA A 67 -6.06 0.51 -11.82
CA ALA A 67 -7.09 -0.33 -12.45
C ALA A 67 -6.47 -1.59 -13.09
N LEU A 68 -5.21 -1.51 -13.51
CA LEU A 68 -4.44 -2.62 -14.08
C LEU A 68 -3.91 -3.62 -13.04
N LEU A 69 -4.01 -3.32 -11.73
CA LEU A 69 -3.63 -4.24 -10.64
C LEU A 69 -4.68 -5.35 -10.40
N GLY A 70 -5.35 -5.80 -11.47
CA GLY A 70 -6.41 -6.81 -11.48
C GLY A 70 -6.09 -8.05 -10.65
#